data_AF-A0A2D6X066-F1
#
_entry.id   AF-A0A2D6X066-F1
#
_cell.length_a   1.000
_cell.length_b   1.000
_cell.length_c   1.000
_cell.angle_alpha   90.00
_cell.angle_beta   90.00
_cell.angle_gamma   90.00
#
_symmetry.space_group_name_H-M   'P 1'
#
loop_
_entity.id
_entity.type
_entity.pdbx_description
1 polymer ?
#
loop_
_entity_poly.entity_id
_entity_poly.type
_entity_poly.pdbx_seq_one_letter_code
_entity_poly.pdbx_strand_id
1 'polypeptide(L)'
;MIKKEEFGELSSVELGTGDIVEWTTWNSGDDCWDSNYGVLLEITNQLRSNRIVSISKVIPINEPHTELEFFTISLRLVNKSKNIS
;
A
#
# COMPACT_ATOMS: atom_id res chain seq x y z
N MET A 1 21.14 24.20 6.96
CA MET A 1 19.70 24.41 6.65
C MET A 1 18.98 23.13 7.02
N ILE A 2 18.04 23.17 7.97
CA ILE A 2 17.22 22.01 8.34
C ILE A 2 15.99 22.09 7.44
N LYS A 3 15.89 21.18 6.46
CA LYS A 3 14.72 21.08 5.58
C LYS A 3 13.54 20.67 6.46
N LYS A 4 12.45 21.44 6.40
CA LYS A 4 11.21 21.15 7.12
C LYS A 4 10.42 20.19 6.25
N GLU A 5 10.12 19.00 6.77
CA GLU A 5 9.34 17.97 6.05
C GLU A 5 7.98 18.56 5.66
N GLU A 6 7.60 18.40 4.39
CA GLU A 6 6.33 18.89 3.86
C GLU A 6 5.20 18.04 4.44
N PHE A 7 4.07 18.67 4.79
CA PHE A 7 2.94 17.98 5.42
C PHE A 7 2.36 16.94 4.44
N GLY A 8 2.62 15.66 4.70
CA GLY A 8 2.30 14.54 3.80
C GLY A 8 3.51 13.71 3.36
N GLU A 9 4.73 14.19 3.64
CA GLU A 9 6.00 13.47 3.40
C GLU A 9 6.24 12.33 4.42
N LEU A 10 5.35 12.21 5.41
CA LEU A 10 5.37 11.14 6.40
C LEU A 10 5.00 9.80 5.74
N SER A 11 6.04 8.98 5.58
CA SER A 11 6.04 7.59 5.13
C SER A 11 6.09 7.32 3.63
N SER A 12 7.01 7.97 2.89
CA SER A 12 7.56 7.30 1.70
C SER A 12 8.50 6.16 2.14
N VAL A 13 7.97 5.17 2.85
CA VAL A 13 8.59 3.85 2.75
C VAL A 13 8.43 3.50 1.27
N GLU A 14 9.52 3.52 0.51
CA GLU A 14 9.51 3.40 -0.96
C GLU A 14 8.95 2.04 -1.36
N LEU A 15 7.62 1.89 -1.42
CA LEU A 15 6.98 0.65 -1.83
C LEU A 15 7.44 0.29 -3.25
N GLY A 16 7.84 -0.97 -3.42
CA GLY A 16 8.31 -1.52 -4.66
C GLY A 16 7.50 -2.75 -5.05
N THR A 17 7.48 -3.06 -6.34
CA THR A 17 6.85 -4.28 -6.82
C THR A 17 7.51 -5.51 -6.19
N GLY A 18 6.71 -6.49 -5.83
CA GLY A 18 7.11 -7.68 -5.08
C GLY A 18 7.16 -7.50 -3.56
N ASP A 19 7.03 -6.28 -3.03
CA ASP A 19 6.98 -6.06 -1.58
C ASP A 19 5.76 -6.76 -0.97
N ILE A 20 5.93 -7.29 0.24
CA ILE A 20 4.80 -7.73 1.05
C ILE A 20 4.28 -6.51 1.80
N VAL A 21 2.99 -6.23 1.63
CA VAL A 21 2.29 -5.12 2.23
C VAL A 21 1.12 -5.61 3.07
N GLU A 22 0.70 -4.78 4.02
CA GLU A 22 -0.48 -4.99 4.84
C GLU A 22 -1.47 -3.83 4.67
N TRP A 23 -2.76 -4.16 4.74
CA TRP A 23 -3.84 -3.21 4.94
C TRP A 23 -4.84 -3.75 5.97
N THR A 24 -5.64 -2.87 6.57
CA THR A 24 -6.66 -3.26 7.53
C THR A 24 -8.06 -3.08 6.97
N THR A 25 -8.96 -4.02 7.26
CA THR A 25 -10.39 -3.93 6.96
C THR A 25 -11.19 -3.97 8.24
N TRP A 26 -12.23 -3.15 8.34
CA TRP A 26 -13.14 -3.20 9.48
C TRP A 26 -14.05 -4.42 9.37
N ASN A 27 -14.05 -5.26 10.39
CA ASN A 27 -14.95 -6.41 10.53
C ASN A 27 -16.02 -6.06 11.57
N SER A 28 -17.24 -5.80 11.08
CA SER A 28 -18.36 -5.43 11.94
C SER A 28 -18.97 -6.63 12.69
N GLY A 29 -18.63 -7.87 12.33
CA GLY A 29 -19.08 -9.06 13.06
C GLY A 29 -18.37 -9.21 14.40
N ASP A 30 -17.07 -8.94 14.39
CA ASP A 30 -16.18 -9.08 15.56
C ASP A 30 -15.82 -7.73 16.21
N ASP A 31 -16.37 -6.62 15.70
CA ASP A 31 -16.13 -5.24 16.14
C ASP A 31 -14.63 -4.91 16.22
N CYS A 32 -13.88 -5.36 15.20
CA CYS A 32 -12.42 -5.28 15.19
C CYS A 32 -11.85 -4.94 13.80
N TRP A 33 -10.56 -4.63 13.75
CA TRP A 33 -9.82 -4.41 12.51
C TRP A 33 -9.04 -5.68 12.17
N ASP A 34 -9.30 -6.25 11.00
CA ASP A 34 -8.58 -7.41 10.48
C ASP A 34 -7.37 -6.96 9.66
N SER A 35 -6.19 -7.49 9.99
CA SER A 35 -4.98 -7.32 9.20
C SER A 35 -4.97 -8.27 8.00
N ASN A 36 -4.78 -7.71 6.82
CA ASN A 36 -4.69 -8.44 5.55
C ASN A 36 -3.31 -8.24 4.95
N TYR A 37 -2.85 -9.21 4.17
CA TYR A 37 -1.51 -9.20 3.58
C TYR A 37 -1.55 -9.56 2.11
N GLY A 38 -0.65 -8.97 1.35
CA GLY A 38 -0.59 -9.15 -0.09
C GLY A 38 0.75 -8.78 -0.68
N VAL A 39 0.96 -9.19 -1.92
CA VAL A 39 2.14 -8.82 -2.71
C VAL A 39 1.78 -7.62 -3.58
N LEU A 40 2.61 -6.58 -3.53
CA LEU A 40 2.45 -5.39 -4.36
C LEU A 40 2.83 -5.71 -5.81
N LEU A 41 1.90 -5.58 -6.74
CA LEU A 41 2.12 -5.89 -8.15
C LEU A 41 2.53 -4.66 -8.95
N GLU A 42 1.93 -3.51 -8.65
CA GLU A 42 2.07 -2.30 -9.45
C GLU A 42 1.81 -1.06 -8.59
N ILE A 43 2.48 0.05 -8.91
CA ILE A 43 2.16 1.39 -8.42
C ILE A 43 2.02 2.32 -9.63
N THR A 44 0.89 3.00 -9.75
CA THR A 44 0.64 3.97 -10.81
C THR A 44 0.17 5.30 -10.25
N ASN A 45 0.66 6.40 -10.82
CA ASN A 45 0.12 7.72 -10.51
C ASN A 45 -1.08 7.99 -11.41
N GLN A 46 -2.23 8.31 -10.82
CA GLN A 46 -3.47 8.59 -11.53
C GLN A 46 -4.00 9.98 -11.18
N LEU A 47 -4.62 10.66 -12.14
CA LEU A 47 -5.33 11.91 -11.89
C LEU A 47 -6.76 11.61 -11.41
N ARG A 48 -7.08 11.98 -10.17
CA ARG A 48 -8.41 11.87 -9.57
C ARG A 48 -8.84 13.24 -9.07
N SER A 49 -9.94 13.78 -9.61
CA SER A 49 -10.51 15.08 -9.19
C SER A 49 -9.46 16.21 -9.10
N ASN A 50 -8.65 16.37 -10.17
CA ASN A 50 -7.55 17.34 -10.28
C ASN A 50 -6.40 17.16 -9.27
N ARG A 51 -6.26 15.99 -8.63
CA ARG A 51 -5.12 15.63 -7.80
C ARG A 51 -4.44 14.39 -8.35
N ILE A 52 -3.12 14.38 -8.34
CA ILE A 52 -2.35 13.17 -8.63
C ILE A 52 -2.32 12.32 -7.36
N VAL A 53 -2.72 11.06 -7.48
CA VAL A 53 -2.73 10.08 -6.40
C VAL A 53 -2.02 8.82 -6.86
N SER A 54 -1.27 8.17 -5.97
CA SER A 54 -0.67 6.88 -6.24
C SER A 54 -1.67 5.77 -5.90
N ILE A 55 -1.92 4.90 -6.88
CA ILE A 55 -2.77 3.72 -6.76
C ILE A 55 -1.88 2.49 -6.89
N SER A 56 -2.04 1.60 -5.92
CA SER A 56 -1.31 0.33 -5.82
C SER A 56 -2.23 -0.84 -6.13
N LYS A 57 -1.76 -1.78 -6.95
CA LYS A 57 -2.42 -3.08 -7.14
C LYS A 57 -1.75 -4.13 -6.27
N VAL A 58 -2.55 -4.85 -5.51
CA VAL A 58 -2.08 -5.85 -4.55
C VAL A 58 -2.83 -7.16 -4.78
N ILE A 59 -2.10 -8.28 -4.77
CA ILE A 59 -2.71 -9.61 -4.76
C ILE A 59 -2.68 -10.18 -3.34
N PRO A 60 -3.84 -10.53 -2.74
CA PRO A 60 -3.87 -11.12 -1.40
C PRO A 60 -3.16 -12.47 -1.34
N ILE A 61 -2.47 -12.73 -0.22
CA ILE A 61 -1.79 -14.02 0.02
C ILE A 61 -2.79 -15.11 0.42
N ASN A 62 -3.83 -14.78 1.19
CA ASN A 62 -4.71 -15.74 1.86
C ASN A 62 -6.10 -15.92 1.19
N GLU A 63 -6.20 -15.76 -0.12
CA GLU A 63 -7.43 -15.80 -0.94
C GLU A 63 -8.46 -14.66 -0.71
N PRO A 64 -9.29 -14.33 -1.72
CA PRO A 64 -9.17 -14.73 -3.12
C PRO A 64 -8.00 -14.02 -3.81
N HIS A 65 -7.35 -14.71 -4.76
CA HIS A 65 -6.25 -14.18 -5.58
C HIS A 65 -6.73 -13.17 -6.66
N THR A 66 -7.71 -12.34 -6.31
CA THR A 66 -8.17 -11.24 -7.15
C THR A 66 -7.36 -9.99 -6.80
N GLU A 67 -6.90 -9.27 -7.81
CA GLU A 67 -6.20 -8.01 -7.60
C GLU A 67 -7.11 -6.98 -6.94
N LEU A 68 -6.57 -6.31 -5.93
CA LEU A 68 -7.23 -5.22 -5.22
C LEU A 68 -6.48 -3.92 -5.47
N GLU A 69 -7.23 -2.84 -5.63
CA GLU A 69 -6.68 -1.49 -5.77
C GLU A 69 -6.76 -0.73 -4.44
N PHE A 70 -5.65 -0.11 -4.06
CA PHE A 70 -5.53 0.71 -2.87
C PHE A 70 -4.95 2.07 -3.23
N PHE A 71 -5.32 3.11 -2.48
CA PHE A 71 -4.43 4.26 -2.42
C PHE A 71 -3.12 3.81 -1.77
N THR A 72 -1.99 4.11 -2.38
CA THR A 72 -0.68 3.61 -1.88
C THR A 72 -0.45 3.98 -0.41
N ILE A 73 -0.98 5.12 0.05
CA ILE A 73 -0.90 5.58 1.44
C ILE A 73 -1.65 4.69 2.45
N SER A 74 -2.58 3.83 2.01
CA SER A 74 -3.30 2.90 2.90
C SER A 74 -2.56 1.58 3.11
N LEU A 75 -1.36 1.42 2.53
CA LEU A 75 -0.55 0.22 2.63
C LEU A 75 0.61 0.44 3.59
N ARG A 76 0.85 -0.55 4.46
CA ARG A 76 2.04 -0.61 5.31
C ARG A 76 3.02 -1.63 4.73
N LEU A 77 4.28 -1.25 4.58
CA LEU A 77 5.32 -2.22 4.23
C LEU A 77 5.51 -3.24 5.36
N VAL A 78 5.48 -4.52 5.02
CA VAL A 78 5.80 -5.63 5.93
C VAL A 78 7.16 -6.23 5.59
N ASN A 79 7.44 -6.45 4.30
CA ASN A 79 8.70 -7.03 3.86
C ASN A 79 9.13 -6.45 2.51
N LYS A 80 10.41 -6.08 2.40
CA LYS A 80 11.00 -5.65 1.13
C LYS A 80 11.33 -6.85 0.25
N SER A 81 10.87 -6.81 -0.99
CA SER A 81 11.40 -7.68 -2.02
C SER A 81 12.90 -7.44 -2.16
N LYS A 82 13.69 -8.51 -2.11
CA LYS A 82 15.10 -8.43 -2.47
C LYS A 82 15.18 -8.32 -3.99
N ASN A 83 15.40 -7.12 -4.49
CA ASN A 83 15.90 -6.96 -5.86
C ASN A 83 17.26 -7.66 -5.92
N ILE A 84 17.30 -8.83 -6.55
CA ILE A 84 18.57 -9.46 -6.94
C ILE A 84 19.01 -8.69 -8.19
N SER A 85 19.74 -7.61 -7.98
CA SER A 85 20.44 -6.85 -9.02
C SER A 85 21.69 -7.58 -9.49
#